data_AF-A0A0B2QX25-F1
#
_entry.id   AF-A0A0B2QX25-F1
#
_cell.length_a   1.000
_cell.length_b   1.000
_cell.length_c   1.000
_cell.angle_alpha   90.00
_cell.angle_beta   90.00
_cell.angle_gamma   90.00
#
_symmetry.space_group_name_H-M   'P 1'
#
loop_
_entity.id
_entity.type
_entity.pdbx_description
1 polymer ?
#
loop_
_entity_poly.entity_id
_entity_poly.type
_entity_poly.pdbx_seq_one_letter_code
_entity_poly.pdbx_strand_id
1 'polypeptide(L)'
;WCKEAAELLNCKILHIPFTYLGIPIGANPRRSELWNPIVRKFERKLAKWKQRHLSFGGRMALIKSILTSIPIYFLSFFRVPN
;
A
#
# COMPACT_ATOMS: atom_id res chain seq x y z
N TRP A 1 22.30 1.03 -22.51
CA TRP A 1 21.64 -0.17 -21.98
C TRP A 1 20.14 -0.01 -21.71
N CYS A 2 19.66 0.62 -20.62
CA CYS A 2 18.19 0.68 -20.35
C CYS A 2 17.38 1.32 -21.47
N LYS A 3 17.93 2.34 -22.15
CA LYS A 3 17.28 2.99 -23.30
C LYS A 3 17.18 2.05 -24.52
N GLU A 4 18.30 1.47 -24.91
CA GLU A 4 18.35 0.50 -26.02
C GLU A 4 17.45 -0.72 -25.77
N ALA A 5 17.44 -1.26 -24.55
CA ALA A 5 16.58 -2.38 -24.19
C ALA A 5 15.09 -2.01 -24.22
N ALA A 6 14.74 -0.80 -23.77
CA ALA A 6 13.35 -0.31 -23.81
C ALA A 6 12.86 -0.08 -25.24
N GLU A 7 13.72 0.46 -26.12
CA GLU A 7 13.43 0.61 -27.55
C GLU A 7 13.25 -0.75 -28.24
N LEU A 8 14.14 -1.72 -27.97
CA LEU A 8 14.05 -3.07 -28.52
C LEU A 8 12.75 -3.78 -28.11
N LEU A 9 12.34 -3.62 -26.84
CA LEU A 9 11.13 -4.24 -26.28
C LEU A 9 9.86 -3.38 -26.48
N ASN A 10 9.98 -2.24 -27.16
CA ASN A 10 8.89 -1.26 -27.35
C ASN A 10 8.15 -0.90 -26.05
N CYS A 11 8.92 -0.69 -24.98
CA CYS A 11 8.42 -0.43 -23.64
C CYS A 11 8.86 0.95 -23.14
N LYS A 12 8.09 1.51 -22.19
CA LYS A 12 8.42 2.79 -21.54
C LYS A 12 9.39 2.58 -20.39
N ILE A 13 10.34 3.49 -20.24
CA ILE A 13 11.22 3.56 -19.07
C ILE A 13 10.45 4.21 -17.93
N LEU A 14 10.47 3.57 -16.77
CA LEU A 14 9.81 4.10 -15.57
C LEU A 14 10.81 4.91 -14.75
N HIS A 15 10.38 6.09 -14.29
CA HIS A 15 11.19 7.00 -13.49
C HIS A 15 10.74 6.99 -12.03
N ILE A 16 11.69 7.11 -11.12
CA ILE A 16 11.46 7.17 -9.67
C ILE A 16 11.15 8.63 -9.27
N PRO A 17 10.20 8.88 -8.35
CA PRO A 17 9.37 7.89 -7.66
C PRO A 17 8.15 7.44 -8.46
N PHE A 18 7.82 6.15 -8.37
CA PHE A 18 6.62 5.56 -8.97
C PHE A 18 5.92 4.61 -7.99
N THR A 19 4.66 4.26 -8.26
CA THR A 19 3.92 3.30 -7.43
C THR A 19 3.83 1.94 -8.13
N TYR A 20 4.24 0.89 -7.44
CA TYR A 20 4.11 -0.49 -7.90
C TYR A 20 3.36 -1.32 -6.85
N LEU A 21 2.23 -1.94 -7.24
CA LEU A 21 1.36 -2.72 -6.34
C LEU A 21 0.90 -1.95 -5.08
N GLY A 22 0.86 -0.61 -5.17
CA GLY A 22 0.52 0.27 -4.04
C GLY A 22 1.69 0.61 -3.13
N ILE A 23 2.90 0.17 -3.45
CA ILE A 23 4.16 0.55 -2.79
C ILE A 23 4.83 1.69 -3.59
N PRO A 24 5.09 2.85 -2.97
CA PRO A 24 5.81 3.95 -3.60
C PRO A 24 7.32 3.66 -3.63
N ILE A 25 7.82 3.26 -4.79
CA ILE A 25 9.23 2.92 -5.01
C ILE A 25 10.07 4.19 -5.10
N GLY A 26 11.16 4.22 -4.32
CA GLY A 26 12.11 5.33 -4.22
C GLY A 26 11.57 6.60 -3.56
N ALA A 27 10.39 6.52 -2.93
CA ALA A 27 9.95 7.53 -1.98
C ALA A 27 10.64 7.34 -0.62
N ASN A 28 10.75 8.40 0.18
CA ASN A 28 11.41 8.36 1.49
C ASN A 28 10.44 7.86 2.59
N PRO A 29 10.63 6.64 3.15
CA PRO A 29 9.75 6.09 4.18
C PRO A 29 9.85 6.79 5.54
N ARG A 30 10.86 7.65 5.74
CA ARG A 30 10.98 8.45 6.96
C ARG A 30 10.00 9.63 6.98
N ARG A 31 9.43 10.00 5.84
CA ARG A 31 8.45 11.07 5.75
C ARG A 31 7.07 10.56 6.11
N SER A 32 6.39 11.23 7.04
CA SER A 32 5.02 10.90 7.44
C SER A 32 4.05 10.97 6.26
N GLU A 33 4.29 11.84 5.28
CA GLU A 33 3.43 11.96 4.10
C GLU A 33 3.33 10.65 3.31
N LEU A 34 4.36 9.80 3.34
CA LEU A 34 4.35 8.51 2.65
C LEU A 34 3.33 7.54 3.25
N TRP A 35 3.04 7.67 4.53
CA TRP A 35 2.15 6.79 5.27
C TRP A 35 0.69 7.19 5.15
N ASN A 36 0.40 8.45 4.79
CA ASN A 36 -0.97 8.97 4.63
C ASN A 36 -1.86 8.15 3.68
N PRO A 37 -1.39 7.74 2.47
CA PRO A 37 -2.18 6.87 1.59
C PRO A 37 -2.51 5.51 2.22
N ILE A 38 -1.62 4.99 3.06
CA ILE A 38 -1.79 3.71 3.76
C ILE A 38 -2.87 3.86 4.84
N VAL A 39 -2.81 4.93 5.64
CA VAL A 39 -3.85 5.28 6.63
C VAL A 39 -5.21 5.41 5.95
N ARG A 40 -5.30 6.15 4.84
CA ARG A 40 -6.54 6.29 4.06
C ARG A 40 -7.03 4.95 3.50
N LYS A 41 -6.13 4.00 3.19
CA LYS A 41 -6.49 2.64 2.75
C LYS A 41 -7.12 1.84 3.89
N PHE A 42 -6.62 1.97 5.13
CA PHE A 42 -7.27 1.42 6.32
C PHE A 42 -8.65 2.01 6.50
N GLU A 43 -8.77 3.33 6.54
CA GLU A 43 -10.04 4.03 6.74
C GLU A 43 -11.08 3.60 5.71
N ARG A 44 -10.72 3.51 4.44
CA ARG A 44 -11.65 3.10 3.36
C ARG A 44 -12.10 1.66 3.49
N LYS A 45 -11.20 0.74 3.87
CA LYS A 45 -11.54 -0.68 4.05
C LYS A 45 -12.37 -0.89 5.32
N LEU A 46 -12.02 -0.18 6.39
CA LEU A 46 -12.79 -0.15 7.60
C LEU A 46 -14.15 0.45 7.32
N ALA A 47 -14.30 1.66 6.74
CA ALA A 47 -15.57 2.33 6.45
C ALA A 47 -16.65 1.47 5.77
N LYS A 48 -16.28 0.47 4.94
CA LYS A 48 -17.22 -0.52 4.39
C LYS A 48 -17.95 -1.36 5.46
N TRP A 49 -17.38 -1.50 6.66
CA TRP A 49 -17.96 -2.18 7.83
C TRP A 49 -19.28 -1.59 8.35
N LYS A 50 -19.60 -0.33 8.00
CA LYS A 50 -20.87 0.30 8.38
C LYS A 50 -22.07 -0.30 7.64
N GLN A 51 -21.84 -1.20 6.67
CA GLN A 51 -22.92 -2.00 6.10
C GLN A 51 -23.51 -2.91 7.17
N ARG A 52 -24.82 -2.79 7.39
CA ARG A 52 -25.62 -3.35 8.50
C ARG A 52 -25.61 -4.89 8.63
N HIS A 53 -24.86 -5.62 7.80
CA HIS A 53 -24.99 -7.07 7.62
C HIS A 53 -23.94 -7.93 8.37
N LEU A 54 -22.97 -7.33 9.07
CA LEU A 54 -21.94 -8.07 9.80
C LEU A 54 -22.29 -8.24 11.28
N SER A 55 -22.25 -9.48 11.75
CA SER A 55 -22.29 -9.84 13.17
C SER A 55 -21.08 -9.27 13.93
N PHE A 56 -21.15 -9.22 15.26
CA PHE A 56 -20.04 -8.75 16.09
C PHE A 56 -18.74 -9.54 15.83
N GLY A 57 -18.84 -10.87 15.76
CA GLY A 57 -17.71 -11.74 15.44
C GLY A 57 -17.15 -11.48 14.03
N GLY A 58 -18.02 -11.28 13.04
CA GLY A 58 -17.61 -10.90 11.68
C GLY A 58 -16.86 -9.58 11.63
N ARG A 59 -17.30 -8.58 12.41
CA ARG A 59 -16.59 -7.28 12.53
C ARG A 59 -15.21 -7.45 13.14
N MET A 60 -15.10 -8.22 14.23
CA MET A 60 -13.81 -8.48 14.89
C MET A 60 -12.83 -9.19 13.95
N ALA A 61 -13.28 -10.24 13.27
CA ALA A 61 -12.47 -10.99 12.31
C ALA A 61 -12.01 -10.10 11.13
N LEU A 62 -12.90 -9.25 10.61
CA LEU A 62 -12.58 -8.31 9.54
C LEU A 62 -11.54 -7.26 9.98
N ILE A 63 -11.73 -6.66 11.15
CA ILE A 63 -10.77 -5.69 11.73
C ILE A 63 -9.40 -6.35 11.85
N LYS A 64 -9.35 -7.55 12.45
CA LYS A 64 -8.11 -8.31 12.61
C LYS A 64 -7.44 -8.59 11.26
N SER A 65 -8.20 -9.06 10.26
CA SER A 65 -7.69 -9.34 8.92
C SER A 65 -7.10 -8.09 8.23
N ILE A 66 -7.78 -6.95 8.32
CA ILE A 66 -7.32 -5.69 7.71
C ILE A 66 -6.08 -5.15 8.43
N LEU A 67 -6.11 -5.10 9.77
CA LEU A 67 -5.02 -4.58 10.59
C LEU A 67 -3.79 -5.49 10.60
N THR A 68 -3.89 -6.75 10.21
CA THR A 68 -2.71 -7.61 10.05
C THR A 68 -2.16 -7.53 8.63
N SER A 69 -2.99 -7.74 7.61
CA SER A 69 -2.52 -7.89 6.23
C SER A 69 -1.87 -6.63 5.65
N ILE A 70 -2.42 -5.44 5.91
CA ILE A 70 -1.92 -4.21 5.30
C ILE A 70 -0.61 -3.74 5.95
N PRO A 71 -0.47 -3.64 7.29
CA PRO A 71 0.81 -3.25 7.86
C PRO A 71 1.89 -4.25 7.51
N ILE A 72 1.63 -5.56 7.61
CA ILE A 72 2.63 -6.60 7.29
C ILE A 72 3.15 -6.42 5.86
N TYR A 73 2.26 -6.16 4.90
CA TYR A 73 2.66 -5.92 3.51
C TYR A 73 3.52 -4.66 3.34
N PHE A 74 3.26 -3.57 4.06
CA PHE A 74 4.07 -2.35 3.92
C PHE A 74 5.38 -2.42 4.71
N LEU A 75 5.34 -3.05 5.89
CA LEU A 75 6.50 -3.24 6.76
C LEU A 75 7.53 -4.21 6.18
N SER A 76 7.14 -5.10 5.26
CA SER A 76 8.11 -5.92 4.53
C SER A 76 8.99 -5.11 3.56
N PHE A 77 8.55 -3.90 3.15
CA PHE A 77 9.32 -3.02 2.25
C PHE A 77 9.95 -1.83 2.95
N PHE A 78 9.32 -1.30 4.01
CA PHE A 78 9.76 -0.09 4.68
C PHE A 78 9.94 -0.28 6.17
N ARG A 79 11.03 0.28 6.72
CA ARG A 79 11.15 0.51 8.15
C ARG A 79 10.22 1.64 8.57
N VAL A 80 9.51 1.44 9.68
CA VAL A 80 8.72 2.50 10.33
C VAL A 80 9.70 3.60 10.75
N PRO A 81 9.38 4.89 10.51
CA PRO A 81 10.13 5.99 11.10
C PRO A 81 10.12 5.89 12.62
N ASN A 82 11.25 6.20 13.25
CA ASN A 82 11.35 6.36 14.70
C ASN A 82 10.62 7.62 15.16
#